data_AF-A0A077WGY3-F1
#
_entry.id   AF-A0A077WGY3-F1
#
_cell.length_a   1.000
_cell.length_b   1.000
_cell.length_c   1.000
_cell.angle_alpha   90.00
_cell.angle_beta   90.00
_cell.angle_gamma   90.00
#
_symmetry.space_group_name_H-M   'P 1'
#
loop_
_entity.id
_entity.type
_entity.pdbx_description
1 polymer ?
#
loop_
_entity_poly.entity_id
_entity_poly.type
_entity_poly.pdbx_seq_one_letter_code
_entity_poly.pdbx_strand_id
1 'polypeptide(L)'
;MFHHLLQHFLQQPTLTAPTEKYKKLAYDSTAELVQSIQCILPALDRRAMALSKCASYDAALGHVDVMQQLSPSSAVGYLRAASIYSEQGKQRHAIDICNQALSIVDSDDVHYATLQRLKMDADQQQAKCIDFISQLPLDVVITTLIPMLMEHNSLHPSDPCEYLYVSNQWRDRIVQCWGGFKFRIHHEDSVIMSECQQLFDFSQYATSLHIYKYSTGTWLPDLFRDHNFASLRKIHIQCLTAYKINHFISALKLVSNTVTHLDIDLDDRLRLSLSNVLLTCPNLVSLDMANPSDIDLSEIPTMPKLETLLISYAQEEITSDRIKEVCQRFPSLKKLELGPCLDIESALVVSDYCPSMKHLGIVMLDQGVEISFSDQGGTCDVQGITHLSIMCLESKGTRQHISSVLNKYQQTLQQITWDIEPDSGDNIYNSLISTSTVMTVLETYLMPFVVFTSFSVS
;
A
#
# COMPACT_ATOMS: atom_id res chain seq x y z
N MET A 1 0.42 -35.57 6.44
CA MET A 1 0.84 -36.66 7.36
C MET A 1 -0.31 -37.58 7.75
N PHE A 2 -1.50 -37.07 8.12
CA PHE A 2 -2.69 -37.88 8.48
C PHE A 2 -3.27 -38.75 7.34
N HIS A 3 -3.21 -38.28 6.09
CA HIS A 3 -3.76 -38.97 4.91
C HIS A 3 -3.11 -40.35 4.64
N HIS A 4 -1.77 -40.42 4.68
CA HIS A 4 -1.03 -41.68 4.50
C HIS A 4 -1.29 -42.69 5.62
N LEU A 5 -1.54 -42.21 6.84
CA LEU A 5 -1.84 -43.08 7.98
C LEU A 5 -3.21 -43.75 7.80
N LEU A 6 -4.25 -42.98 7.47
CA LEU A 6 -5.60 -43.52 7.32
C LEU A 6 -5.71 -44.53 6.16
N GLN A 7 -5.07 -44.23 5.02
CA GLN A 7 -5.06 -45.12 3.86
C GLN A 7 -4.30 -46.43 4.15
N HIS A 8 -3.24 -46.37 4.96
CA HIS A 8 -2.49 -47.54 5.44
C HIS A 8 -3.31 -48.39 6.44
N PHE A 9 -4.19 -47.79 7.24
CA PHE A 9 -5.08 -48.52 8.15
C PHE A 9 -6.23 -49.25 7.44
N LEU A 10 -6.62 -48.80 6.25
CA LEU A 10 -7.71 -49.38 5.46
C LEU A 10 -7.24 -50.47 4.49
N GLN A 11 -5.94 -50.58 4.21
CA GLN A 11 -5.37 -51.70 3.46
C GLN A 11 -5.16 -52.90 4.40
N GLN A 12 -5.49 -54.11 3.91
CA GLN A 12 -5.21 -55.31 4.69
C GLN A 12 -3.70 -55.42 4.93
N PRO A 13 -3.24 -55.51 6.20
CA PRO A 13 -1.83 -55.60 6.49
C PRO A 13 -1.24 -56.90 5.92
N THR A 14 -0.12 -56.80 5.22
CA THR A 14 0.64 -57.96 4.75
C THR A 14 1.33 -58.63 5.94
N LEU A 15 0.71 -59.67 6.50
CA LEU A 15 1.18 -60.35 7.69
C LEU A 15 2.29 -61.36 7.37
N THR A 16 3.49 -61.17 7.95
CA THR A 16 4.69 -62.01 7.76
C THR A 16 4.80 -63.22 8.70
N ALA A 17 3.89 -63.38 9.68
CA ALA A 17 3.93 -64.49 10.65
C ALA A 17 2.67 -65.41 10.58
N PRO A 18 2.82 -66.75 10.73
CA PRO A 18 1.79 -67.72 10.36
C PRO A 18 0.94 -68.18 11.54
N THR A 19 0.25 -67.26 12.24
CA THR A 19 -0.77 -67.67 13.22
C THR A 19 -2.13 -67.12 12.83
N GLU A 20 -3.04 -68.01 12.43
CA GLU A 20 -4.39 -67.65 11.96
C GLU A 20 -5.19 -66.81 12.96
N LYS A 21 -4.88 -66.92 14.26
CA LYS A 21 -5.47 -66.09 15.30
C LYS A 21 -5.23 -64.59 15.08
N TYR A 22 -4.02 -64.17 14.74
CA TYR A 22 -3.70 -62.75 14.56
C TYR A 22 -4.12 -62.22 13.20
N LYS A 23 -4.13 -63.08 12.16
CA LYS A 23 -4.75 -62.73 10.87
C LYS A 23 -6.23 -62.42 11.02
N LYS A 24 -6.96 -63.30 11.73
CA LYS A 24 -8.38 -63.08 12.02
C LYS A 24 -8.61 -61.83 12.84
N LEU A 25 -7.82 -61.59 13.89
CA LEU A 25 -7.96 -60.37 14.70
C LEU A 25 -7.73 -59.10 13.87
N ALA A 26 -6.67 -59.06 13.05
CA ALA A 26 -6.40 -57.92 12.18
C ALA A 26 -7.54 -57.69 11.18
N TYR A 27 -8.06 -58.76 10.57
CA TYR A 27 -9.21 -58.70 9.66
C TYR A 27 -10.47 -58.17 10.37
N ASP A 28 -10.82 -58.74 11.52
CA ASP A 28 -12.01 -58.37 12.29
C ASP A 28 -11.93 -56.88 12.73
N SER A 29 -10.76 -56.42 13.19
CA SER A 29 -10.53 -55.01 13.56
C SER A 29 -10.57 -54.07 12.35
N THR A 30 -10.01 -54.46 11.20
CA THR A 30 -10.13 -53.67 9.96
C THR A 30 -11.60 -53.59 9.51
N ALA A 31 -12.36 -54.68 9.61
CA ALA A 31 -13.78 -54.70 9.27
C ALA A 31 -14.60 -53.77 10.19
N GLU A 32 -14.32 -53.77 11.50
CA GLU A 32 -14.97 -52.88 12.47
C GLU A 32 -14.67 -51.39 12.19
N LEU A 33 -13.42 -51.06 11.83
CA LEU A 33 -13.02 -49.71 11.43
C LEU A 33 -13.74 -49.27 10.14
N VAL A 34 -13.78 -50.14 9.13
CA VAL A 34 -14.49 -49.88 7.87
C VAL A 34 -15.98 -49.66 8.13
N GLN A 35 -16.61 -50.51 8.95
CA GLN A 35 -18.02 -50.36 9.33
C GLN A 35 -18.28 -49.04 10.05
N SER A 36 -17.37 -48.62 10.95
CA SER A 36 -17.48 -47.35 11.67
C SER A 36 -17.44 -46.15 10.71
N ILE A 37 -16.55 -46.19 9.71
CA ILE A 37 -16.48 -45.18 8.65
C ILE A 37 -17.75 -45.18 7.79
N GLN A 38 -18.26 -46.35 7.42
CA GLN A 38 -19.53 -46.46 6.68
C GLN A 38 -20.72 -45.89 7.47
N CYS A 39 -20.69 -45.95 8.80
CA CYS A 39 -21.70 -45.34 9.66
C CYS A 39 -21.55 -43.81 9.79
N ILE A 40 -20.32 -43.28 9.81
CA ILE A 40 -20.09 -41.84 10.02
C ILE A 40 -20.35 -40.99 8.77
N LEU A 41 -20.05 -41.53 7.57
CA LEU A 41 -20.20 -40.78 6.32
C LEU A 41 -21.63 -40.26 6.07
N PRO A 42 -22.72 -41.06 6.24
CA PRO A 42 -24.09 -40.55 6.10
C PRO A 42 -24.50 -39.52 7.15
N ALA A 43 -23.87 -39.52 8.33
CA ALA A 43 -24.12 -38.51 9.36
C ALA A 43 -23.43 -37.18 8.98
N LEU A 44 -22.19 -37.24 8.49
CA LEU A 44 -21.47 -36.09 7.96
C LEU A 44 -22.18 -35.49 6.74
N ASP A 45 -22.63 -36.32 5.80
CA ASP A 45 -23.36 -35.85 4.61
C ASP A 45 -24.65 -35.08 4.98
N ARG A 46 -25.47 -35.66 5.87
CA ARG A 46 -26.70 -35.00 6.36
C ARG A 46 -26.40 -33.68 7.06
N ARG A 47 -25.32 -33.62 7.84
CA ARG A 47 -24.92 -32.41 8.54
C ARG A 47 -24.41 -31.34 7.57
N ALA A 48 -23.55 -31.70 6.62
CA ALA A 48 -23.08 -30.80 5.57
C ALA A 48 -24.25 -30.24 4.76
N MET A 49 -25.22 -31.09 4.38
CA MET A 49 -26.45 -30.68 3.71
C MET A 49 -27.27 -29.70 4.55
N ALA A 50 -27.50 -30.00 5.83
CA ALA A 50 -28.26 -29.11 6.70
C ALA A 50 -27.58 -27.74 6.85
N LEU A 51 -26.26 -27.72 7.02
CA LEU A 51 -25.47 -26.50 7.10
C LEU A 51 -25.52 -25.68 5.79
N SER A 52 -25.46 -26.34 4.62
CA SER A 52 -25.57 -25.64 3.34
C SER A 52 -26.96 -25.01 3.16
N LYS A 53 -28.03 -25.70 3.57
CA LYS A 53 -29.40 -25.13 3.58
C LYS A 53 -29.56 -23.96 4.54
N CYS A 54 -28.72 -23.87 5.56
CA CYS A 54 -28.62 -22.71 6.46
C CYS A 54 -27.60 -21.66 5.99
N ALA A 55 -27.15 -21.72 4.73
CA ALA A 55 -26.10 -20.86 4.16
C ALA A 55 -24.77 -20.84 4.94
N SER A 56 -24.53 -21.84 5.80
CA SER A 56 -23.30 -22.01 6.57
C SER A 56 -22.29 -22.83 5.76
N TYR A 57 -21.88 -22.28 4.62
CA TYR A 57 -21.15 -23.03 3.59
C TYR A 57 -19.75 -23.49 4.02
N ASP A 58 -18.98 -22.66 4.72
CA ASP A 58 -17.62 -23.03 5.15
C ASP A 58 -17.65 -24.20 6.14
N ALA A 59 -18.59 -24.18 7.09
CA ALA A 59 -18.80 -25.28 8.02
C ALA A 59 -19.26 -26.55 7.29
N ALA A 60 -20.10 -26.41 6.26
CA ALA A 60 -20.52 -27.54 5.43
C ALA A 60 -19.34 -28.14 4.64
N LEU A 61 -18.50 -27.30 4.03
CA LEU A 61 -17.30 -27.72 3.31
C LEU A 61 -16.28 -28.39 4.23
N GLY A 62 -16.09 -27.89 5.46
CA GLY A 62 -15.25 -28.56 6.45
C GLY A 62 -15.70 -30.00 6.78
N HIS A 63 -17.00 -30.28 6.78
CA HIS A 63 -17.50 -31.66 6.91
C HIS A 63 -17.25 -32.49 5.65
N VAL A 64 -17.38 -31.88 4.47
CA VAL A 64 -17.08 -32.55 3.20
C VAL A 64 -15.61 -32.93 3.10
N ASP A 65 -14.69 -32.07 3.56
CA ASP A 65 -13.26 -32.36 3.58
C ASP A 65 -12.96 -33.59 4.42
N VAL A 66 -13.62 -33.72 5.59
CA VAL A 66 -13.52 -34.93 6.42
C VAL A 66 -14.06 -36.16 5.68
N MET A 67 -15.18 -36.04 4.95
CA MET A 67 -15.73 -37.15 4.16
C MET A 67 -14.76 -37.61 3.06
N GLN A 68 -14.16 -36.67 2.32
CA GLN A 68 -13.18 -36.97 1.27
C GLN A 68 -11.89 -37.58 1.86
N GLN A 69 -11.48 -37.17 3.06
CA GLN A 69 -10.34 -37.77 3.76
C GLN A 69 -10.63 -39.20 4.24
N LEU A 70 -11.85 -39.46 4.75
CA LEU A 70 -12.25 -40.78 5.25
C LEU A 70 -12.49 -41.78 4.12
N SER A 71 -12.95 -41.34 2.95
CA SER A 71 -13.22 -42.20 1.80
C SER A 71 -12.94 -41.48 0.48
N PRO A 72 -11.66 -41.36 0.08
CA PRO A 72 -11.26 -40.59 -1.10
C PRO A 72 -11.72 -41.20 -2.44
N SER A 73 -12.02 -42.49 -2.47
CA SER A 73 -12.54 -43.18 -3.67
C SER A 73 -14.07 -43.18 -3.73
N SER A 74 -14.77 -42.67 -2.71
CA SER A 74 -16.23 -42.59 -2.71
C SER A 74 -16.70 -41.26 -3.29
N ALA A 75 -17.69 -41.32 -4.18
CA ALA A 75 -18.30 -40.13 -4.78
C ALA A 75 -19.02 -39.19 -3.79
N VAL A 76 -19.43 -39.67 -2.61
CA VAL A 76 -20.39 -38.96 -1.73
C VAL A 76 -19.84 -37.61 -1.26
N GLY A 77 -18.58 -37.56 -0.80
CA GLY A 77 -17.96 -36.30 -0.38
C GLY A 77 -17.85 -35.29 -1.53
N TYR A 78 -17.42 -35.74 -2.70
CA TYR A 78 -17.29 -34.89 -3.87
C TYR A 78 -18.64 -34.35 -4.37
N LEU A 79 -19.67 -35.19 -4.41
CA LEU A 79 -21.03 -34.77 -4.76
C LEU A 79 -21.54 -33.66 -3.84
N ARG A 80 -21.29 -33.79 -2.54
CA ARG A 80 -21.71 -32.78 -1.58
C ARG A 80 -20.95 -31.47 -1.77
N ALA A 81 -19.62 -31.51 -1.96
CA ALA A 81 -18.84 -30.30 -2.26
C ALA A 81 -19.32 -29.61 -3.54
N ALA A 82 -19.47 -30.35 -4.64
CA ALA A 82 -19.91 -29.79 -5.91
C ALA A 82 -21.33 -29.21 -5.82
N SER A 83 -22.23 -29.85 -5.05
CA SER A 83 -23.57 -29.32 -4.80
C SER A 83 -23.52 -28.02 -3.99
N ILE A 84 -22.71 -27.97 -2.93
CA ILE A 84 -22.53 -26.75 -2.11
C ILE A 84 -21.97 -25.59 -2.95
N TYR A 85 -20.96 -25.85 -3.78
CA TYR A 85 -20.43 -24.82 -4.68
C TYR A 85 -21.47 -24.36 -5.71
N SER A 86 -22.28 -25.27 -6.24
CA SER A 86 -23.38 -24.93 -7.15
C SER A 86 -24.44 -24.07 -6.47
N GLU A 87 -24.79 -24.37 -5.20
CA GLU A 87 -25.71 -23.57 -4.37
C GLU A 87 -25.20 -22.14 -4.12
N GLN A 88 -23.88 -21.97 -4.02
CA GLN A 88 -23.24 -20.64 -3.94
C GLN A 88 -23.16 -19.89 -5.28
N GLY A 89 -23.58 -20.52 -6.39
CA GLY A 89 -23.37 -19.97 -7.73
C GLY A 89 -21.94 -20.14 -8.28
N LYS A 90 -21.05 -20.81 -7.55
CA LYS A 90 -19.64 -21.06 -7.91
C LYS A 90 -19.51 -22.26 -8.86
N GLN A 91 -20.13 -22.16 -10.04
CA GLN A 91 -20.24 -23.28 -10.99
C GLN A 91 -18.86 -23.83 -11.43
N ARG A 92 -17.86 -22.97 -11.64
CA ARG A 92 -16.48 -23.40 -11.94
C ARG A 92 -15.90 -24.34 -10.88
N HIS A 93 -16.04 -24.01 -9.60
CA HIS A 93 -15.56 -24.84 -8.50
C HIS A 93 -16.29 -26.19 -8.45
N ALA A 94 -17.61 -26.18 -8.71
CA ALA A 94 -18.37 -27.42 -8.82
C ALA A 94 -17.86 -28.32 -9.96
N ILE A 95 -17.57 -27.74 -11.14
CA ILE A 95 -16.98 -28.45 -12.29
C ILE A 95 -15.62 -29.05 -11.93
N ASP A 96 -14.75 -28.28 -11.26
CA ASP A 96 -13.40 -28.72 -10.88
C ASP A 96 -13.44 -29.88 -9.88
N ILE A 97 -14.29 -29.79 -8.85
CA ILE A 97 -14.54 -30.89 -7.89
C ILE A 97 -15.08 -32.13 -8.60
N CYS A 98 -16.04 -31.97 -9.53
CA CYS A 98 -16.55 -33.10 -10.31
C CYS A 98 -15.47 -33.73 -11.19
N ASN A 99 -14.61 -32.94 -11.85
CA ASN A 99 -13.51 -33.46 -12.65
C ASN A 99 -12.50 -34.22 -11.80
N GLN A 100 -12.15 -33.69 -10.63
CA GLN A 100 -11.30 -34.38 -9.66
C GLN A 100 -11.92 -35.72 -9.27
N ALA A 101 -13.20 -35.74 -8.87
CA ALA A 101 -13.90 -36.95 -8.48
C ALA A 101 -13.95 -38.01 -9.60
N LEU A 102 -14.29 -37.60 -10.83
CA LEU A 102 -14.36 -38.48 -11.99
C LEU A 102 -13.00 -39.12 -12.36
N SER A 103 -11.88 -38.55 -11.90
CA SER A 103 -10.54 -39.09 -12.11
C SER A 103 -10.11 -40.15 -11.08
N ILE A 104 -10.80 -40.24 -9.93
CA ILE A 104 -10.39 -41.10 -8.79
C ILE A 104 -11.48 -42.07 -8.32
N VAL A 105 -12.75 -41.76 -8.54
CA VAL A 105 -13.89 -42.62 -8.19
C VAL A 105 -14.04 -43.71 -9.25
N ASP A 106 -14.31 -44.93 -8.82
CA ASP A 106 -14.58 -46.07 -9.71
C ASP A 106 -15.82 -45.79 -10.58
N SER A 107 -15.75 -46.12 -11.87
CA SER A 107 -16.89 -46.00 -12.78
C SER A 107 -18.09 -46.86 -12.38
N ASP A 108 -17.87 -47.91 -11.58
CA ASP A 108 -18.91 -48.80 -11.05
C ASP A 108 -19.55 -48.26 -9.75
N ASP A 109 -19.07 -47.14 -9.19
CA ASP A 109 -19.69 -46.49 -8.03
C ASP A 109 -21.13 -46.06 -8.38
N VAL A 110 -22.09 -46.39 -7.51
CA VAL A 110 -23.52 -46.11 -7.68
C VAL A 110 -23.83 -44.62 -7.93
N HIS A 111 -22.94 -43.74 -7.52
CA HIS A 111 -23.05 -42.29 -7.64
C HIS A 111 -22.22 -41.68 -8.77
N TYR A 112 -21.48 -42.48 -9.55
CA TYR A 112 -20.64 -41.99 -10.66
C TYR A 112 -21.46 -41.24 -11.72
N ALA A 113 -22.63 -41.78 -12.11
CA ALA A 113 -23.54 -41.11 -13.05
C ALA A 113 -24.07 -39.77 -12.52
N THR A 114 -24.26 -39.66 -11.19
CA THR A 114 -24.69 -38.41 -10.56
C THR A 114 -23.58 -37.35 -10.63
N LEU A 115 -22.32 -37.73 -10.48
CA LEU A 115 -21.18 -36.80 -10.65
C LEU A 115 -21.12 -36.25 -12.08
N GLN A 116 -21.30 -37.10 -13.08
CA GLN A 116 -21.33 -36.67 -14.48
C GLN A 116 -22.48 -35.69 -14.74
N ARG A 117 -23.68 -35.98 -14.22
CA ARG A 117 -24.84 -35.10 -14.37
C ARG A 117 -24.64 -33.76 -13.69
N LEU A 118 -24.15 -33.75 -12.45
CA LEU A 118 -23.91 -32.53 -11.69
C LEU A 118 -22.88 -31.63 -12.41
N LYS A 119 -21.84 -32.23 -12.99
CA LYS A 119 -20.90 -31.52 -13.85
C LYS A 119 -21.58 -30.89 -15.05
N MET A 120 -22.40 -31.66 -15.80
CA MET A 120 -23.13 -31.14 -16.95
C MET A 120 -24.07 -29.99 -16.58
N ASP A 121 -24.78 -30.11 -15.46
CA ASP A 121 -25.68 -29.07 -14.96
C ASP A 121 -24.88 -27.80 -14.59
N ALA A 122 -23.72 -27.96 -13.93
CA ALA A 122 -22.82 -26.85 -13.60
C ALA A 122 -22.21 -26.20 -14.85
N ASP A 123 -21.81 -26.98 -15.86
CA ASP A 123 -21.35 -26.49 -17.16
C ASP A 123 -22.43 -25.64 -17.86
N GLN A 124 -23.68 -26.14 -17.87
CA GLN A 124 -24.81 -25.40 -18.44
C GLN A 124 -25.09 -24.11 -17.68
N GLN A 125 -25.03 -24.14 -16.34
CA GLN A 125 -25.28 -22.97 -15.52
C GLN A 125 -24.15 -21.94 -15.63
N GLN A 126 -22.89 -22.39 -15.72
CA GLN A 126 -21.74 -21.54 -16.00
C GLN A 126 -21.89 -20.81 -17.34
N ALA A 127 -22.45 -21.49 -18.35
CA ALA A 127 -22.72 -20.89 -19.66
C ALA A 127 -23.84 -19.83 -19.65
N LYS A 128 -24.73 -19.85 -18.65
CA LYS A 128 -25.82 -18.85 -18.49
C LYS A 128 -25.38 -17.54 -17.85
N CYS A 129 -24.10 -17.35 -17.54
CA CYS A 129 -23.59 -16.18 -16.83
C CYS A 129 -24.22 -14.87 -17.35
N ILE A 130 -25.08 -14.25 -16.52
CA ILE A 130 -25.75 -13.00 -16.86
C ILE A 130 -24.82 -11.86 -16.45
N ASP A 131 -24.15 -11.26 -17.42
CA ASP A 131 -23.41 -10.01 -17.20
C ASP A 131 -24.42 -8.85 -17.13
N PHE A 132 -25.14 -8.73 -16.01
CA PHE A 132 -26.11 -7.65 -15.82
C PHE A 132 -25.39 -6.30 -15.72
N ILE A 133 -24.15 -6.29 -15.24
CA ILE A 133 -23.29 -5.11 -15.19
C ILE A 133 -23.13 -4.52 -16.59
N SER A 134 -22.88 -5.36 -17.58
CA SER A 134 -22.74 -4.93 -18.98
C SER A 134 -23.95 -4.14 -19.48
N GLN A 135 -25.14 -4.45 -18.95
CA GLN A 135 -26.43 -3.89 -19.36
C GLN A 135 -26.79 -2.61 -18.61
N LEU A 136 -26.08 -2.29 -17.51
CA LEU A 136 -26.32 -1.08 -16.75
C LEU A 136 -25.59 0.12 -17.38
N PRO A 137 -26.20 1.33 -17.35
CA PRO A 137 -25.53 2.56 -17.77
C PRO A 137 -24.18 2.72 -17.07
N LEU A 138 -23.16 3.11 -17.83
CA LEU A 138 -21.78 3.20 -17.32
C LEU A 138 -21.68 4.13 -16.11
N ASP A 139 -22.37 5.27 -16.16
CA ASP A 139 -22.37 6.26 -15.08
C ASP A 139 -22.91 5.67 -13.78
N VAL A 140 -24.04 4.97 -13.82
CA VAL A 140 -24.63 4.30 -12.63
C VAL A 140 -23.65 3.29 -12.03
N VAL A 141 -22.93 2.55 -12.89
CA VAL A 141 -21.95 1.58 -12.43
C VAL A 141 -20.76 2.26 -11.74
N ILE A 142 -20.16 3.27 -12.38
CA ILE A 142 -18.95 3.94 -11.89
C ILE A 142 -19.26 4.82 -10.67
N THR A 143 -20.33 5.61 -10.69
CA THR A 143 -20.58 6.61 -9.64
C THR A 143 -21.35 6.06 -8.44
N THR A 144 -22.00 4.90 -8.57
CA THR A 144 -22.89 4.37 -7.52
C THR A 144 -22.57 2.94 -7.15
N LEU A 145 -22.61 2.01 -8.09
CA LEU A 145 -22.49 0.58 -7.73
C LEU A 145 -21.08 0.19 -7.27
N ILE A 146 -20.04 0.58 -8.00
CA ILE A 146 -18.66 0.24 -7.63
C ILE A 146 -18.28 0.86 -6.28
N PRO A 147 -18.50 2.17 -6.01
CA PRO A 147 -18.21 2.76 -4.69
C PRO A 147 -19.00 2.14 -3.54
N MET A 148 -20.19 1.61 -3.81
CA MET A 148 -21.00 0.92 -2.80
C MET A 148 -20.46 -0.47 -2.46
N LEU A 149 -19.80 -1.16 -3.42
CA LEU A 149 -19.25 -2.50 -3.24
C LEU A 149 -17.78 -2.49 -2.79
N MET A 150 -17.02 -1.47 -3.19
CA MET A 150 -15.61 -1.28 -2.88
C MET A 150 -15.42 0.16 -2.40
N GLU A 151 -15.02 0.34 -1.15
CA GLU A 151 -14.86 1.69 -0.56
C GLU A 151 -13.70 2.47 -1.18
N HIS A 152 -12.65 1.78 -1.63
CA HIS A 152 -11.45 2.39 -2.19
C HIS A 152 -10.70 1.46 -3.15
N ASN A 153 -9.73 2.02 -3.88
CA ASN A 153 -8.89 1.29 -4.83
C ASN A 153 -7.64 0.63 -4.24
N SER A 154 -7.51 0.58 -2.90
CA SER A 154 -6.43 -0.13 -2.23
C SER A 154 -6.75 -1.62 -2.16
N LEU A 155 -5.84 -2.44 -2.65
CA LEU A 155 -5.92 -3.90 -2.66
C LEU A 155 -4.80 -4.51 -1.83
N HIS A 156 -5.11 -5.60 -1.12
CA HIS A 156 -4.08 -6.43 -0.52
C HIS A 156 -3.45 -7.30 -1.64
N PRO A 157 -2.11 -7.44 -1.71
CA PRO A 157 -1.46 -8.25 -2.74
C PRO A 157 -1.87 -9.73 -2.72
N SER A 158 -2.21 -10.24 -1.53
CA SER A 158 -2.47 -11.67 -1.29
C SER A 158 -3.95 -12.02 -1.15
N ASP A 159 -4.82 -11.06 -0.89
CA ASP A 159 -6.23 -11.34 -0.62
C ASP A 159 -7.06 -11.07 -1.87
N PRO A 160 -7.60 -12.10 -2.55
CA PRO A 160 -8.35 -11.89 -3.77
C PRO A 160 -9.61 -11.05 -3.51
N CYS A 161 -9.72 -9.95 -4.24
CA CYS A 161 -10.92 -9.15 -4.34
C CYS A 161 -11.86 -9.84 -5.31
N GLU A 162 -12.86 -10.55 -4.78
CA GLU A 162 -13.79 -11.38 -5.57
C GLU A 162 -14.43 -10.61 -6.73
N TYR A 163 -14.66 -9.31 -6.57
CA TYR A 163 -15.20 -8.45 -7.61
C TYR A 163 -14.31 -8.40 -8.86
N LEU A 164 -12.99 -8.45 -8.75
CA LEU A 164 -12.09 -8.39 -9.92
C LEU A 164 -12.12 -9.67 -10.78
N TYR A 165 -12.71 -10.74 -10.25
CA TYR A 165 -12.79 -12.06 -10.88
C TYR A 165 -14.18 -12.40 -11.43
N VAL A 166 -15.17 -11.49 -11.33
CA VAL A 166 -16.53 -11.71 -11.85
C VAL A 166 -16.55 -11.79 -13.38
N SER A 167 -16.06 -10.74 -14.06
CA SER A 167 -15.91 -10.70 -15.51
C SER A 167 -14.85 -9.67 -15.91
N ASN A 168 -14.28 -9.82 -17.11
CA ASN A 168 -13.32 -8.85 -17.64
C ASN A 168 -13.94 -7.45 -17.73
N GLN A 169 -15.19 -7.34 -18.19
CA GLN A 169 -15.87 -6.06 -18.33
C GLN A 169 -16.14 -5.41 -16.98
N TRP A 170 -16.51 -6.18 -15.96
CA TRP A 170 -16.70 -5.64 -14.62
C TRP A 170 -15.39 -5.12 -14.03
N ARG A 171 -14.31 -5.89 -14.18
CA ARG A 171 -12.97 -5.45 -13.81
C ARG A 171 -12.56 -4.17 -14.54
N ASP A 172 -12.81 -4.06 -15.84
CA ASP A 172 -12.47 -2.86 -16.62
C ASP A 172 -13.25 -1.63 -16.12
N ARG A 173 -14.53 -1.80 -15.76
CA ARG A 173 -15.33 -0.72 -15.14
C ARG A 173 -14.80 -0.34 -13.76
N ILE A 174 -14.36 -1.29 -12.94
CA ILE A 174 -13.70 -1.02 -11.65
C ILE A 174 -12.40 -0.24 -11.86
N VAL A 175 -11.55 -0.67 -12.80
CA VAL A 175 -10.32 0.04 -13.15
C VAL A 175 -10.62 1.45 -13.62
N GLN A 176 -11.63 1.63 -14.47
CA GLN A 176 -12.05 2.95 -14.96
C GLN A 176 -12.58 3.85 -13.83
N CYS A 177 -13.38 3.29 -12.91
CA CYS A 177 -13.92 4.02 -11.76
C CYS A 177 -12.81 4.60 -10.88
N TRP A 178 -11.73 3.85 -10.68
CA TRP A 178 -10.67 4.22 -9.74
C TRP A 178 -9.42 4.81 -10.38
N GLY A 179 -9.28 4.72 -11.71
CA GLY A 179 -8.04 5.04 -12.41
C GLY A 179 -6.91 4.08 -12.05
N GLY A 180 -7.22 2.79 -11.87
CA GLY A 180 -6.29 1.74 -11.45
C GLY A 180 -6.17 1.52 -9.95
N PHE A 181 -5.24 0.66 -9.55
CA PHE A 181 -5.15 0.09 -8.20
C PHE A 181 -3.92 0.53 -7.41
N LYS A 182 -4.08 0.59 -6.09
CA LYS A 182 -2.99 0.79 -5.13
C LYS A 182 -2.74 -0.51 -4.39
N PHE A 183 -1.51 -1.01 -4.42
CA PHE A 183 -1.14 -2.20 -3.65
C PHE A 183 -0.25 -1.84 -2.47
N ARG A 184 -0.49 -2.49 -1.33
CA ARG A 184 0.31 -2.33 -0.11
C ARG A 184 1.01 -3.63 0.24
N ILE A 185 2.33 -3.64 0.13
CA ILE A 185 3.19 -4.78 0.46
C ILE A 185 3.75 -4.53 1.86
N HIS A 186 3.16 -5.17 2.87
CA HIS A 186 3.58 -5.03 4.27
C HIS A 186 4.86 -5.81 4.59
N HIS A 187 5.01 -7.00 4.00
CA HIS A 187 6.14 -7.89 4.24
C HIS A 187 6.70 -8.39 2.92
N GLU A 188 8.01 -8.24 2.71
CA GLU A 188 8.68 -8.74 1.51
C GLU A 188 8.57 -10.26 1.32
N ASP A 189 8.45 -11.01 2.41
CA ASP A 189 8.26 -12.46 2.38
C ASP A 189 7.02 -12.85 1.58
N SER A 190 5.94 -12.06 1.62
CA SER A 190 4.72 -12.33 0.84
C SER A 190 4.98 -12.33 -0.66
N VAL A 191 5.90 -11.49 -1.15
CA VAL A 191 6.27 -11.46 -2.57
C VAL A 191 7.23 -12.60 -2.88
N ILE A 192 8.24 -12.79 -2.02
CA ILE A 192 9.27 -13.84 -2.19
C ILE A 192 8.64 -15.23 -2.21
N MET A 193 7.62 -15.47 -1.37
CA MET A 193 6.89 -16.73 -1.29
C MET A 193 5.80 -16.87 -2.37
N SER A 194 5.73 -15.93 -3.32
CA SER A 194 4.71 -15.89 -4.39
C SER A 194 3.27 -15.83 -3.87
N GLU A 195 3.06 -15.29 -2.67
CA GLU A 195 1.74 -15.14 -2.07
C GLU A 195 0.99 -13.90 -2.60
N CYS A 196 1.60 -13.11 -3.49
CA CYS A 196 1.02 -11.89 -4.05
C CYS A 196 0.28 -12.08 -5.39
N GLN A 197 -0.46 -13.18 -5.55
CA GLN A 197 -1.08 -13.53 -6.84
C GLN A 197 -1.97 -12.41 -7.40
N GLN A 198 -2.72 -11.70 -6.55
CA GLN A 198 -3.57 -10.61 -7.01
C GLN A 198 -2.76 -9.44 -7.59
N LEU A 199 -1.62 -9.11 -6.99
CA LEU A 199 -0.71 -8.10 -7.54
C LEU A 199 -0.15 -8.55 -8.90
N PHE A 200 0.21 -9.82 -9.04
CA PHE A 200 0.74 -10.36 -10.29
C PHE A 200 -0.30 -10.29 -11.42
N ASP A 201 -1.52 -10.77 -11.14
CA ASP A 201 -2.65 -10.81 -12.07
C ASP A 201 -3.05 -9.42 -12.57
N PHE A 202 -2.94 -8.40 -11.71
CA PHE A 202 -3.43 -7.03 -11.99
C PHE A 202 -2.33 -5.97 -12.04
N SER A 203 -1.06 -6.40 -12.15
CA SER A 203 0.12 -5.52 -12.24
C SER A 203 -0.02 -4.41 -13.29
N GLN A 204 -0.62 -4.73 -14.46
CA GLN A 204 -0.81 -3.75 -15.54
C GLN A 204 -1.75 -2.60 -15.18
N TYR A 205 -2.60 -2.77 -14.17
CA TYR A 205 -3.52 -1.77 -13.65
C TYR A 205 -3.04 -1.12 -12.35
N ALA A 206 -1.90 -1.56 -11.80
CA ALA A 206 -1.31 -0.97 -10.61
C ALA A 206 -0.78 0.43 -10.93
N THR A 207 -1.34 1.45 -10.27
CA THR A 207 -0.90 2.85 -10.39
C THR A 207 -0.07 3.32 -9.21
N SER A 208 -0.17 2.63 -8.07
CA SER A 208 0.62 2.90 -6.87
C SER A 208 1.09 1.62 -6.21
N LEU A 209 2.36 1.58 -5.81
CA LEU A 209 2.90 0.57 -4.90
C LEU A 209 3.36 1.24 -3.62
N HIS A 210 2.91 0.72 -2.49
CA HIS A 210 3.39 1.08 -1.17
C HIS A 210 4.10 -0.15 -0.59
N ILE A 211 5.39 -0.04 -0.36
CA ILE A 211 6.24 -1.10 0.18
C ILE A 211 6.67 -0.67 1.58
N TYR A 212 6.18 -1.34 2.63
CA TYR A 212 6.51 -0.96 3.99
C TYR A 212 8.01 -1.21 4.29
N LYS A 213 8.56 -2.32 3.79
CA LYS A 213 9.95 -2.69 4.02
C LYS A 213 10.57 -3.35 2.81
N TYR A 214 11.77 -2.90 2.43
CA TYR A 214 12.58 -3.54 1.40
C TYR A 214 13.99 -3.83 1.96
N SER A 215 14.18 -5.06 2.45
CA SER A 215 15.38 -5.49 3.16
C SER A 215 16.17 -6.63 2.53
N THR A 216 15.53 -7.52 1.78
CA THR A 216 16.19 -8.74 1.29
C THR A 216 15.93 -9.01 -0.19
N GLY A 217 16.82 -9.84 -0.76
CA GLY A 217 16.68 -10.37 -2.12
C GLY A 217 16.72 -9.35 -3.26
N THR A 218 16.33 -9.84 -4.43
CA THR A 218 16.17 -9.11 -5.69
C THR A 218 14.70 -9.05 -6.12
N TRP A 219 13.78 -9.30 -5.18
CA TRP A 219 12.37 -9.50 -5.52
C TRP A 219 11.74 -8.27 -6.19
N LEU A 220 12.13 -7.04 -5.83
CA LEU A 220 11.56 -5.84 -6.43
C LEU A 220 11.97 -5.67 -7.92
N PRO A 221 13.26 -5.74 -8.30
CA PRO A 221 13.60 -5.74 -9.72
C PRO A 221 13.09 -6.98 -10.45
N ASP A 222 12.97 -8.14 -9.81
CA ASP A 222 12.40 -9.33 -10.43
C ASP A 222 10.89 -9.15 -10.67
N LEU A 223 10.15 -8.60 -9.70
CA LEU A 223 8.74 -8.23 -9.81
C LEU A 223 8.49 -7.31 -11.00
N PHE A 224 9.30 -6.26 -11.17
CA PHE A 224 9.17 -5.33 -12.30
C PHE A 224 9.61 -5.91 -13.65
N ARG A 225 10.45 -6.95 -13.65
CA ARG A 225 10.88 -7.63 -14.87
C ARG A 225 9.83 -8.65 -15.34
N ASP A 226 9.28 -9.39 -14.39
CA ASP A 226 8.44 -10.55 -14.65
C ASP A 226 6.96 -10.16 -14.85
N HIS A 227 6.58 -8.95 -14.42
CA HIS A 227 5.22 -8.45 -14.52
C HIS A 227 5.15 -7.06 -15.17
N ASN A 228 4.03 -6.78 -15.83
CA ASN A 228 3.85 -5.54 -16.57
C ASN A 228 3.32 -4.43 -15.67
N PHE A 229 4.12 -3.40 -15.37
CA PHE A 229 3.73 -2.23 -14.57
C PHE A 229 3.52 -0.96 -15.41
N ALA A 230 2.98 -1.08 -16.63
CA ALA A 230 2.80 0.05 -17.57
C ALA A 230 1.99 1.25 -17.00
N SER A 231 1.10 1.01 -16.04
CA SER A 231 0.30 2.05 -15.40
C SER A 231 0.92 2.62 -14.12
N LEU A 232 2.05 2.08 -13.65
CA LEU A 232 2.63 2.48 -12.36
C LEU A 232 3.09 3.93 -12.41
N ARG A 233 2.60 4.77 -11.50
CA ARG A 233 2.95 6.19 -11.40
C ARG A 233 3.58 6.55 -10.07
N LYS A 234 3.22 5.85 -8.99
CA LYS A 234 3.63 6.18 -7.62
C LYS A 234 4.30 4.99 -6.94
N ILE A 235 5.44 5.23 -6.32
CA ILE A 235 6.13 4.26 -5.47
C ILE A 235 6.41 4.92 -4.12
N HIS A 236 6.01 4.28 -3.04
CA HIS A 236 6.32 4.68 -1.67
C HIS A 236 7.06 3.53 -0.98
N ILE A 237 8.19 3.81 -0.34
CA ILE A 237 8.99 2.83 0.41
C ILE A 237 9.32 3.39 1.79
N GLN A 238 8.81 2.78 2.86
CA GLN A 238 8.96 3.31 4.22
C GLN A 238 10.26 2.85 4.94
N CYS A 239 10.85 1.72 4.55
CA CYS A 239 12.06 1.22 5.20
C CYS A 239 12.98 0.54 4.18
N LEU A 240 13.75 1.33 3.43
CA LEU A 240 14.84 0.81 2.60
C LEU A 240 16.06 0.50 3.49
N THR A 241 16.84 -0.56 3.18
CA THR A 241 18.04 -0.93 3.99
C THR A 241 19.35 -1.01 3.20
N ALA A 242 20.49 -0.83 3.90
CA ALA A 242 21.86 -0.60 3.41
C ALA A 242 22.30 -1.42 2.18
N TYR A 243 22.08 -2.73 2.21
CA TYR A 243 22.72 -3.66 1.27
C TYR A 243 22.01 -3.75 -0.09
N LYS A 244 21.06 -2.85 -0.37
CA LYS A 244 20.08 -3.01 -1.46
C LYS A 244 19.95 -1.83 -2.41
N ILE A 245 20.76 -0.78 -2.23
CA ILE A 245 20.73 0.41 -3.10
C ILE A 245 20.83 0.03 -4.58
N ASN A 246 21.80 -0.82 -4.95
CA ASN A 246 22.01 -1.18 -6.35
C ASN A 246 20.82 -1.95 -6.95
N HIS A 247 20.18 -2.82 -6.16
CA HIS A 247 18.99 -3.55 -6.59
C HIS A 247 17.77 -2.65 -6.68
N PHE A 248 17.60 -1.73 -5.73
CA PHE A 248 16.57 -0.71 -5.76
C PHE A 248 16.70 0.20 -6.98
N ILE A 249 17.88 0.75 -7.24
CA ILE A 249 18.15 1.55 -8.44
C ILE A 249 17.91 0.74 -9.72
N SER A 250 18.30 -0.54 -9.74
CA SER A 250 18.02 -1.43 -10.87
C SER A 250 16.51 -1.63 -11.08
N ALA A 251 15.73 -1.72 -10.00
CA ALA A 251 14.29 -1.80 -10.07
C ALA A 251 13.68 -0.50 -10.60
N LEU A 252 14.09 0.66 -10.07
CA LEU A 252 13.63 1.96 -10.55
C LEU A 252 13.89 2.16 -12.05
N LYS A 253 15.04 1.71 -12.56
CA LYS A 253 15.36 1.77 -14.00
C LYS A 253 14.30 1.07 -14.86
N LEU A 254 13.74 -0.05 -14.40
CA LEU A 254 12.73 -0.82 -15.13
C LEU A 254 11.39 -0.08 -15.27
N VAL A 255 11.09 0.86 -14.36
CA VAL A 255 9.83 1.62 -14.32
C VAL A 255 10.05 3.15 -14.45
N SER A 256 11.26 3.55 -14.83
CA SER A 256 11.72 4.94 -14.89
C SER A 256 10.93 5.84 -15.84
N ASN A 257 10.33 5.23 -16.86
CA ASN A 257 9.51 5.92 -17.86
C ASN A 257 8.08 6.21 -17.40
N THR A 258 7.57 5.46 -16.42
CA THR A 258 6.18 5.57 -15.95
C THR A 258 6.07 6.25 -14.59
N VAL A 259 7.06 6.04 -13.70
CA VAL A 259 7.03 6.61 -12.35
C VAL A 259 7.19 8.14 -12.40
N THR A 260 6.29 8.82 -11.69
CA THR A 260 6.23 10.28 -11.58
C THR A 260 6.25 10.77 -10.13
N HIS A 261 5.89 9.91 -9.17
CA HIS A 261 5.94 10.24 -7.75
C HIS A 261 6.72 9.15 -7.04
N LEU A 262 7.72 9.55 -6.27
CA LEU A 262 8.58 8.65 -5.53
C LEU A 262 8.74 9.18 -4.11
N ASP A 263 8.53 8.30 -3.15
CA ASP A 263 8.62 8.57 -1.73
C ASP A 263 9.47 7.46 -1.12
N ILE A 264 10.58 7.84 -0.49
CA ILE A 264 11.59 6.91 0.02
C ILE A 264 12.03 7.36 1.42
N ASP A 265 11.80 6.48 2.38
CA ASP A 265 12.36 6.57 3.72
C ASP A 265 13.52 5.56 3.85
N LEU A 266 14.71 6.11 4.08
CA LEU A 266 15.97 5.38 4.16
C LEU A 266 16.33 5.14 5.62
N ASP A 267 16.71 3.91 5.96
CA ASP A 267 17.42 3.62 7.22
C ASP A 267 18.69 4.48 7.33
N ASP A 268 18.95 5.08 8.49
CA ASP A 268 20.06 6.02 8.74
C ASP A 268 21.45 5.52 8.31
N ARG A 269 21.63 4.21 8.15
CA ARG A 269 22.91 3.60 7.73
C ARG A 269 23.10 3.56 6.23
N LEU A 270 22.07 3.89 5.45
CA LEU A 270 22.12 3.92 4.00
C LEU A 270 22.89 5.10 3.47
N ARG A 271 23.47 4.90 2.28
CA ARG A 271 24.10 5.97 1.51
C ARG A 271 23.55 6.03 0.10
N LEU A 272 22.30 6.46 -0.01
CA LEU A 272 21.67 6.71 -1.32
C LEU A 272 21.73 8.21 -1.61
N SER A 273 22.50 8.56 -2.65
CA SER A 273 22.58 9.92 -3.16
C SER A 273 21.27 10.32 -3.85
N LEU A 274 20.85 11.56 -3.63
CA LEU A 274 19.73 12.19 -4.33
C LEU A 274 19.94 12.14 -5.86
N SER A 275 21.17 12.37 -6.32
CA SER A 275 21.52 12.40 -7.74
C SER A 275 21.20 11.09 -8.46
N ASN A 276 21.51 9.96 -7.82
CA ASN A 276 21.28 8.63 -8.37
C ASN A 276 19.79 8.36 -8.62
N VAL A 277 18.92 8.85 -7.73
CA VAL A 277 17.47 8.70 -7.87
C VAL A 277 16.95 9.56 -9.02
N LEU A 278 17.37 10.84 -9.07
CA LEU A 278 16.93 11.79 -10.09
C LEU A 278 17.40 11.40 -11.51
N LEU A 279 18.64 10.92 -11.67
CA LEU A 279 19.15 10.40 -12.94
C LEU A 279 18.41 9.14 -13.38
N THR A 280 17.98 8.31 -12.41
CA THR A 280 17.26 7.08 -12.72
C THR A 280 15.82 7.36 -13.15
N CYS A 281 15.17 8.37 -12.57
CA CYS A 281 13.77 8.71 -12.84
C CYS A 281 13.62 10.15 -13.35
N PRO A 282 13.98 10.44 -14.62
CA PRO A 282 14.00 11.80 -15.15
C PRO A 282 12.60 12.43 -15.37
N ASN A 283 11.53 11.64 -15.26
CA ASN A 283 10.14 12.11 -15.42
C ASN A 283 9.43 12.39 -14.09
N LEU A 284 10.16 12.43 -12.97
CA LEU A 284 9.57 12.74 -11.68
C LEU A 284 8.91 14.13 -11.67
N VAL A 285 7.74 14.14 -11.05
CA VAL A 285 6.94 15.32 -10.69
C VAL A 285 7.03 15.58 -9.19
N SER A 286 7.12 14.52 -8.39
CA SER A 286 7.27 14.59 -6.94
C SER A 286 8.35 13.63 -6.47
N LEU A 287 9.26 14.13 -5.64
CA LEU A 287 10.21 13.32 -4.89
C LEU A 287 10.13 13.68 -3.41
N ASP A 288 9.91 12.69 -2.57
CA ASP A 288 10.05 12.75 -1.11
C ASP A 288 11.14 11.76 -0.71
N MET A 289 12.14 12.22 0.01
CA MET A 289 13.33 11.43 0.34
C MET A 289 13.84 11.79 1.73
N ALA A 290 13.69 10.86 2.68
CA ALA A 290 14.28 10.98 4.00
C ALA A 290 15.69 10.36 4.03
N ASN A 291 16.59 10.97 4.80
CA ASN A 291 17.96 10.47 5.05
C ASN A 291 18.86 10.28 3.81
N PRO A 292 18.88 11.18 2.79
CA PRO A 292 19.86 11.05 1.70
C PRO A 292 21.30 11.19 2.20
N SER A 293 22.25 10.51 1.57
CA SER A 293 23.68 10.66 1.91
C SER A 293 24.26 12.00 1.54
N ASP A 294 23.76 12.58 0.46
CA ASP A 294 24.25 13.81 -0.14
C ASP A 294 23.17 14.41 -1.04
N ILE A 295 23.30 15.72 -1.27
CA ILE A 295 22.42 16.53 -2.12
C ILE A 295 23.23 17.13 -3.27
N ASP A 296 24.21 16.39 -3.80
CA ASP A 296 24.97 16.89 -4.93
C ASP A 296 24.13 16.84 -6.21
N LEU A 297 23.99 17.99 -6.88
CA LEU A 297 23.20 18.13 -8.11
C LEU A 297 24.09 18.51 -9.30
N SER A 298 25.41 18.43 -9.15
CA SER A 298 26.39 18.85 -10.16
C SER A 298 26.15 18.17 -11.52
N GLU A 299 25.85 16.87 -11.51
CA GLU A 299 25.61 16.04 -12.70
C GLU A 299 24.14 16.03 -13.19
N ILE A 300 23.22 16.64 -12.43
CA ILE A 300 21.79 16.56 -12.71
C ILE A 300 21.39 17.57 -13.79
N PRO A 301 20.76 17.15 -14.90
CA PRO A 301 20.22 18.10 -15.87
C PRO A 301 19.07 18.91 -15.24
N THR A 302 18.72 20.06 -15.81
CA THR A 302 17.52 20.78 -15.40
C THR A 302 16.28 19.88 -15.59
N MET A 303 15.48 19.69 -14.54
CA MET A 303 14.28 18.85 -14.57
C MET A 303 13.02 19.73 -14.44
N PRO A 304 12.47 20.21 -15.56
CA PRO A 304 11.37 21.19 -15.55
C PRO A 304 10.01 20.58 -15.15
N LYS A 305 9.91 19.26 -14.93
CA LYS A 305 8.67 18.61 -14.52
C LYS A 305 8.55 18.45 -13.02
N LEU A 306 9.65 18.59 -12.27
CA LEU A 306 9.65 18.37 -10.82
C LEU A 306 8.98 19.56 -10.14
N GLU A 307 7.80 19.32 -9.57
CA GLU A 307 6.98 20.32 -8.89
C GLU A 307 7.09 20.20 -7.36
N THR A 308 7.44 19.04 -6.84
CA THR A 308 7.59 18.79 -5.40
C THR A 308 8.90 18.09 -5.10
N LEU A 309 9.70 18.68 -4.21
CA LEU A 309 10.91 18.09 -3.67
C LEU A 309 10.91 18.23 -2.15
N LEU A 310 10.87 17.11 -1.45
CA LEU A 310 10.94 17.06 0.01
C LEU A 310 12.18 16.24 0.39
N ILE A 311 13.06 16.84 1.16
CA ILE A 311 14.27 16.21 1.68
C ILE A 311 14.31 16.45 3.18
N SER A 312 14.20 15.37 3.94
CA SER A 312 14.25 15.40 5.40
C SER A 312 15.46 14.62 5.90
N TYR A 313 15.99 15.04 7.06
CA TYR A 313 17.07 14.36 7.77
C TYR A 313 18.32 14.05 6.91
N ALA A 314 18.69 14.93 5.97
CA ALA A 314 19.90 14.74 5.19
C ALA A 314 21.16 14.59 6.08
N GLN A 315 22.10 13.74 5.68
CA GLN A 315 23.32 13.48 6.46
C GLN A 315 24.29 14.67 6.49
N GLU A 316 24.14 15.60 5.55
CA GLU A 316 24.92 16.84 5.46
C GLU A 316 24.00 18.05 5.61
N GLU A 317 24.47 19.08 6.31
CA GLU A 317 23.74 20.34 6.43
C GLU A 317 23.62 21.05 5.08
N ILE A 318 22.40 21.49 4.77
CA ILE A 318 22.08 22.12 3.51
C ILE A 318 22.43 23.62 3.57
N THR A 319 23.37 24.04 2.73
CA THR A 319 23.80 25.44 2.63
C THR A 319 22.96 26.23 1.63
N SER A 320 22.96 27.55 1.76
CA SER A 320 22.29 28.48 0.84
C SER A 320 22.71 28.31 -0.64
N ASP A 321 23.98 28.00 -0.91
CA ASP A 321 24.49 27.70 -2.26
C ASP A 321 23.87 26.42 -2.84
N ARG A 322 23.66 25.40 -2.01
CA ARG A 322 22.97 24.16 -2.43
C ARG A 322 21.49 24.39 -2.68
N ILE A 323 20.82 25.19 -1.85
CA ILE A 323 19.43 25.58 -2.08
C ILE A 323 19.28 26.33 -3.41
N LYS A 324 20.21 27.25 -3.70
CA LYS A 324 20.25 27.95 -4.99
C LYS A 324 20.41 26.98 -6.15
N GLU A 325 21.32 26.01 -6.03
CA GLU A 325 21.50 24.97 -7.04
C GLU A 325 20.21 24.16 -7.27
N VAL A 326 19.54 23.73 -6.20
CA VAL A 326 18.23 23.04 -6.25
C VAL A 326 17.22 23.87 -7.05
N CYS A 327 17.05 25.15 -6.71
CA CYS A 327 16.08 26.03 -7.38
C CYS A 327 16.41 26.22 -8.88
N GLN A 328 17.70 26.31 -9.23
CA GLN A 328 18.13 26.43 -10.62
C GLN A 328 17.90 25.15 -11.44
N ARG A 329 18.04 23.98 -10.82
CA ARG A 329 17.80 22.68 -11.47
C ARG A 329 16.32 22.36 -11.63
N PHE A 330 15.47 22.88 -10.73
CA PHE A 330 14.04 22.57 -10.69
C PHE A 330 13.18 23.84 -10.78
N PRO A 331 13.13 24.50 -11.95
CA PRO A 331 12.47 25.80 -12.12
C PRO A 331 10.94 25.77 -11.98
N SER A 332 10.34 24.59 -11.89
CA SER A 332 8.87 24.40 -11.76
C SER A 332 8.44 23.97 -10.37
N LEU A 333 9.34 24.07 -9.37
CA LEU A 333 9.00 23.76 -7.99
C LEU A 333 7.84 24.63 -7.49
N LYS A 334 6.83 23.94 -6.95
CA LYS A 334 5.67 24.50 -6.26
C LYS A 334 5.73 24.22 -4.77
N LYS A 335 6.35 23.10 -4.38
CA LYS A 335 6.61 22.73 -2.98
C LYS A 335 8.07 22.31 -2.82
N LEU A 336 8.76 22.88 -1.85
CA LEU A 336 10.15 22.56 -1.51
C LEU A 336 10.26 22.40 0.00
N GLU A 337 10.85 21.32 0.48
CA GLU A 337 11.13 21.10 1.89
C GLU A 337 12.53 20.53 2.03
N LEU A 338 13.34 21.12 2.91
CA LEU A 338 14.76 20.82 3.04
C LEU A 338 15.16 20.81 4.51
N GLY A 339 15.81 19.74 4.95
CA GLY A 339 16.36 19.60 6.30
C GLY A 339 17.45 18.53 6.41
N PRO A 340 18.43 18.71 7.32
CA PRO A 340 18.69 19.90 8.13
C PRO A 340 19.44 20.98 7.32
N CYS A 341 19.04 22.24 7.43
CA CYS A 341 19.75 23.40 6.88
C CYS A 341 20.74 23.98 7.90
N LEU A 342 21.86 24.50 7.40
CA LEU A 342 22.94 25.08 8.21
C LEU A 342 22.45 26.25 9.09
N ASP A 343 21.60 27.09 8.52
CA ASP A 343 21.05 28.26 9.20
C ASP A 343 19.69 28.68 8.61
N ILE A 344 19.01 29.60 9.31
CA ILE A 344 17.76 30.21 8.85
C ILE A 344 17.99 31.11 7.63
N GLU A 345 19.18 31.68 7.47
CA GLU A 345 19.51 32.60 6.37
C GLU A 345 19.50 31.91 5.00
N SER A 346 19.70 30.60 4.99
CA SER A 346 19.54 29.73 3.83
C SER A 346 18.13 29.82 3.23
N ALA A 347 17.10 30.08 4.04
CA ALA A 347 15.74 30.32 3.56
C ALA A 347 15.60 31.61 2.73
N LEU A 348 16.49 32.58 2.92
CA LEU A 348 16.38 33.87 2.26
C LEU A 348 16.60 33.74 0.77
N VAL A 349 17.40 32.78 0.32
CA VAL A 349 17.80 32.67 -1.10
C VAL A 349 16.66 32.18 -1.99
N VAL A 350 15.72 31.37 -1.49
CA VAL A 350 14.69 30.71 -2.32
C VAL A 350 13.78 31.69 -3.03
N SER A 351 13.36 32.78 -2.38
CA SER A 351 12.45 33.76 -2.99
C SER A 351 13.04 34.47 -4.21
N ASP A 352 14.37 34.50 -4.32
CA ASP A 352 15.08 35.12 -5.44
C ASP A 352 15.12 34.20 -6.68
N TYR A 353 14.98 32.87 -6.51
CA TYR A 353 15.01 31.88 -7.59
C TYR A 353 13.65 31.23 -7.87
N CYS A 354 12.77 31.16 -6.89
CA CYS A 354 11.43 30.57 -6.95
C CYS A 354 10.36 31.62 -6.56
N PRO A 355 10.14 32.67 -7.37
CA PRO A 355 9.26 33.79 -7.01
C PRO A 355 7.77 33.42 -6.89
N SER A 356 7.38 32.22 -7.34
CA SER A 356 6.03 31.66 -7.18
C SER A 356 5.73 31.23 -5.74
N MET A 357 6.75 30.94 -4.93
CA MET A 357 6.56 30.48 -3.55
C MET A 357 6.10 31.63 -2.65
N LYS A 358 4.98 31.43 -1.96
CA LYS A 358 4.32 32.45 -1.14
C LYS A 358 4.35 32.12 0.36
N HIS A 359 4.53 30.86 0.71
CA HIS A 359 4.66 30.40 2.08
C HIS A 359 6.11 30.04 2.38
N LEU A 360 6.58 30.44 3.56
CA LEU A 360 7.82 30.01 4.17
C LEU A 360 7.49 29.43 5.55
N GLY A 361 7.77 28.14 5.75
CA GLY A 361 7.76 27.47 7.03
C GLY A 361 9.19 27.26 7.53
N ILE A 362 9.45 27.59 8.79
CA ILE A 362 10.72 27.34 9.46
C ILE A 362 10.43 26.51 10.69
N VAL A 363 11.01 25.32 10.78
CA VAL A 363 10.93 24.44 11.94
C VAL A 363 12.33 24.30 12.53
N MET A 364 12.49 24.65 13.79
CA MET A 364 13.76 24.50 14.52
C MET A 364 13.73 23.22 15.35
N LEU A 365 14.61 22.27 15.03
CA LEU A 365 14.75 20.96 15.65
C LEU A 365 16.13 20.81 16.33
N ASP A 366 16.27 19.83 17.24
CA ASP A 366 17.53 19.32 17.80
C ASP A 366 18.64 19.15 16.75
N GLN A 367 18.26 18.66 15.57
CA GLN A 367 19.21 18.27 14.52
C GLN A 367 19.49 19.39 13.49
N GLY A 368 18.87 20.57 13.62
CA GLY A 368 19.05 21.69 12.70
C GLY A 368 17.77 22.44 12.36
N VAL A 369 17.78 23.17 11.25
CA VAL A 369 16.62 23.93 10.77
C VAL A 369 15.99 23.23 9.57
N GLU A 370 14.71 22.91 9.62
CA GLU A 370 13.96 22.50 8.45
C GLU A 370 13.24 23.71 7.85
N ILE A 371 13.36 23.85 6.54
CA ILE A 371 12.76 24.96 5.81
C ILE A 371 11.80 24.38 4.79
N SER A 372 10.57 24.87 4.78
CA SER A 372 9.56 24.53 3.79
C SER A 372 9.08 25.77 3.03
N PHE A 373 8.82 25.59 1.75
CA PHE A 373 8.23 26.58 0.88
C PHE A 373 7.07 25.97 0.10
N SER A 374 6.03 26.77 -0.13
CA SER A 374 4.98 26.39 -1.07
C SER A 374 4.37 27.58 -1.81
N ASP A 375 3.83 27.31 -2.99
CA ASP A 375 3.04 28.23 -3.81
C ASP A 375 1.58 28.33 -3.35
N GLN A 376 1.19 27.60 -2.30
CA GLN A 376 -0.12 27.76 -1.67
C GLN A 376 -0.28 29.22 -1.23
N GLY A 377 -1.50 29.74 -1.19
CA GLY A 377 -1.76 31.15 -0.84
C GLY A 377 -2.67 31.86 -1.85
N GLY A 378 -3.28 32.97 -1.42
CA GLY A 378 -4.12 33.78 -2.28
C GLY A 378 -3.36 34.24 -3.53
N THR A 379 -4.08 34.42 -4.64
CA THR A 379 -3.56 35.00 -5.88
C THR A 379 -3.23 36.48 -5.66
N CYS A 380 -2.16 36.75 -4.93
CA CYS A 380 -1.65 38.08 -4.71
C CYS A 380 -0.56 38.34 -5.75
N ASP A 381 -0.75 39.38 -6.56
CA ASP A 381 0.21 39.83 -7.57
C ASP A 381 1.54 40.30 -6.95
N VAL A 382 1.60 40.43 -5.62
CA VAL A 382 2.80 40.81 -4.89
C VAL A 382 3.82 39.68 -4.95
N GLN A 383 4.97 39.97 -5.56
CA GLN A 383 6.13 39.10 -5.57
C GLN A 383 6.77 39.06 -4.17
N GLY A 384 7.06 37.86 -3.66
CA GLY A 384 7.64 37.66 -2.32
C GLY A 384 6.81 36.73 -1.42
N ILE A 385 7.33 36.48 -0.21
CA ILE A 385 6.70 35.66 0.82
C ILE A 385 5.57 36.46 1.48
N THR A 386 4.38 35.86 1.52
CA THR A 386 3.17 36.46 2.11
C THR A 386 2.78 35.77 3.41
N HIS A 387 3.16 34.51 3.62
CA HIS A 387 2.84 33.73 4.81
C HIS A 387 4.13 33.17 5.40
N LEU A 388 4.37 33.46 6.69
CA LEU A 388 5.51 32.95 7.44
C LEU A 388 5.00 32.10 8.60
N SER A 389 5.43 30.84 8.68
CA SER A 389 5.17 29.96 9.81
C SER A 389 6.48 29.65 10.50
N ILE A 390 6.56 29.89 11.81
CA ILE A 390 7.74 29.58 12.61
C ILE A 390 7.31 28.65 13.73
N MET A 391 7.91 27.46 13.76
CA MET A 391 7.73 26.47 14.81
C MET A 391 9.07 26.24 15.50
N CYS A 392 9.08 26.32 16.82
CA CYS A 392 10.28 26.11 17.62
C CYS A 392 9.98 25.05 18.66
N LEU A 393 10.43 23.82 18.38
CA LEU A 393 10.43 22.74 19.38
C LEU A 393 11.59 22.93 20.37
N GLU A 394 12.62 23.66 19.89
CA GLU A 394 13.91 24.06 20.46
C GLU A 394 14.07 25.19 21.50
N SER A 395 14.86 25.03 22.58
CA SER A 395 15.25 26.18 23.44
C SER A 395 16.69 26.69 23.16
N LYS A 396 16.77 27.87 22.52
CA LYS A 396 17.76 28.98 22.71
C LYS A 396 18.82 29.25 21.65
N GLY A 397 19.31 28.28 20.85
CA GLY A 397 20.44 28.52 19.94
C GLY A 397 20.11 29.31 18.66
N THR A 398 18.98 29.02 18.02
CA THR A 398 18.71 29.37 16.61
C THR A 398 17.87 30.64 16.42
N ARG A 399 17.42 31.27 17.52
CA ARG A 399 16.46 32.40 17.46
C ARG A 399 17.06 33.69 16.90
N GLN A 400 18.40 33.84 16.90
CA GLN A 400 19.07 35.10 16.58
C GLN A 400 18.89 35.55 15.11
N HIS A 401 18.49 34.66 14.21
CA HIS A 401 18.39 34.94 12.77
C HIS A 401 16.96 35.15 12.25
N ILE A 402 15.93 35.03 13.10
CA ILE A 402 14.53 35.26 12.68
C ILE A 402 14.34 36.73 12.25
N SER A 403 15.05 37.66 12.88
CA SER A 403 15.00 39.08 12.53
C SER A 403 15.40 39.34 11.07
N SER A 404 16.37 38.60 10.53
CA SER A 404 16.79 38.68 9.13
C SER A 404 15.67 38.30 8.16
N VAL A 405 14.89 37.25 8.48
CA VAL A 405 13.74 36.80 7.68
C VAL A 405 12.61 37.84 7.70
N LEU A 406 12.27 38.34 8.88
CA LEU A 406 11.25 39.37 9.03
C LEU A 406 11.65 40.64 8.28
N ASN A 407 12.90 41.08 8.40
CA ASN A 407 13.41 42.25 7.70
C ASN A 407 13.39 42.08 6.17
N LYS A 408 13.72 40.89 5.64
CA LYS A 408 13.69 40.62 4.20
C LYS A 408 12.26 40.70 3.64
N TYR A 409 11.28 40.17 4.36
CA TYR A 409 9.90 40.03 3.85
C TYR A 409 8.89 41.02 4.42
N GLN A 410 9.32 42.00 5.22
CA GLN A 410 8.43 42.96 5.91
C GLN A 410 7.42 43.69 5.00
N GLN A 411 7.74 43.88 3.72
CA GLN A 411 6.88 44.60 2.77
C GLN A 411 5.83 43.69 2.10
N THR A 412 6.06 42.38 2.10
CA THR A 412 5.23 41.40 1.37
C THR A 412 4.44 40.50 2.31
N LEU A 413 4.86 40.41 3.57
CA LEU A 413 4.27 39.56 4.59
C LEU A 413 2.87 40.03 4.99
N GLN A 414 1.92 39.11 4.94
CA GLN A 414 0.50 39.33 5.24
C GLN A 414 0.05 38.53 6.47
N GLN A 415 0.62 37.34 6.64
CA GLN A 415 0.30 36.45 7.75
C GLN A 415 1.57 35.91 8.39
N ILE A 416 1.57 35.88 9.73
CA ILE A 416 2.60 35.24 10.53
C ILE A 416 1.92 34.27 11.48
N THR A 417 2.34 33.01 11.44
CA THR A 417 2.00 31.99 12.42
C THR A 417 3.24 31.69 13.24
N TRP A 418 3.10 31.74 14.56
CA TRP A 418 4.22 31.64 15.48
C TRP A 418 3.86 30.65 16.58
N ASP A 419 4.50 29.49 16.56
CA ASP A 419 4.34 28.43 17.55
C ASP A 419 5.67 28.21 18.26
N ILE A 420 5.88 29.00 19.32
CA ILE A 420 7.07 28.95 20.15
C ILE A 420 6.61 28.94 21.59
N GLU A 421 7.04 27.93 22.35
CA GLU A 421 6.81 27.95 23.79
C GLU A 421 7.49 29.19 24.41
N PRO A 422 6.74 30.01 25.16
CA PRO A 422 7.27 31.24 25.73
C PRO A 422 8.36 30.89 26.75
N ASP A 423 9.60 31.13 26.36
CA ASP A 423 10.73 31.05 27.28
C ASP A 423 10.65 32.26 28.22
N SER A 424 10.63 32.01 29.53
CA SER A 424 10.37 32.98 30.59
C SER A 424 11.35 34.18 30.67
N GLY A 425 12.31 34.30 29.75
CA GLY A 425 13.36 35.34 29.77
C GLY A 425 13.70 36.02 28.44
N ASP A 426 13.00 35.74 27.33
CA ASP A 426 13.45 36.22 26.00
C ASP A 426 12.78 37.53 25.53
N ASN A 427 13.62 38.48 25.10
CA ASN A 427 13.26 39.83 24.61
C ASN A 427 12.64 39.85 23.19
N ILE A 428 12.33 38.71 22.58
CA ILE A 428 11.88 38.62 21.17
C ILE A 428 10.54 39.34 20.96
N TYR A 429 9.65 39.29 21.95
CA TYR A 429 8.40 40.06 21.93
C TYR A 429 8.64 41.56 21.70
N ASN A 430 9.72 42.13 22.24
CA ASN A 430 10.05 43.54 22.05
C ASN A 430 10.46 43.87 20.60
N SER A 431 11.00 42.91 19.85
CA SER A 431 11.35 43.08 18.43
C SER A 431 10.15 42.96 17.49
N LEU A 432 9.13 42.18 17.86
CA LEU A 432 7.86 42.10 17.12
C LEU A 432 7.01 43.37 17.31
N ILE A 433 7.05 43.96 18.51
CA ILE A 433 6.30 45.18 18.84
C ILE A 433 6.81 46.42 18.08
N SER A 434 8.08 46.44 17.63
CA SER A 434 8.65 47.58 16.91
C SER A 434 8.33 47.65 15.42
N THR A 435 7.75 46.59 14.83
CA THR A 435 7.33 46.57 13.42
C THR A 435 5.83 46.87 13.31
N SER A 436 5.48 48.10 12.89
CA SER A 436 4.10 48.61 12.92
C SER A 436 3.11 47.77 12.09
N THR A 437 3.58 47.04 11.09
CA THR A 437 2.76 46.17 10.23
C THR A 437 2.38 44.85 10.90
N VAL A 438 3.14 44.40 11.92
CA VAL A 438 2.92 43.09 12.60
C VAL A 438 1.88 43.21 13.73
N MET A 439 1.72 44.40 14.32
CA MET A 439 0.76 44.67 15.41
C MET A 439 -0.69 44.28 15.05
N THR A 440 -1.14 44.55 13.82
CA THR A 440 -2.53 44.26 13.42
C THR A 440 -2.84 42.76 13.34
N VAL A 441 -1.81 41.93 13.13
CA VAL A 441 -1.96 40.46 13.04
C VAL A 441 -1.91 39.81 14.43
N LEU A 442 -1.08 40.33 15.35
CA LEU A 442 -0.96 39.81 16.71
C LEU A 442 -2.17 40.13 17.61
N GLU A 443 -2.85 41.25 17.40
CA GLU A 443 -4.04 41.64 18.19
C GLU A 443 -5.22 40.65 18.04
N THR A 444 -5.26 39.86 16.97
CA THR A 444 -6.41 39.00 16.66
C THR A 444 -6.31 37.59 17.29
N TYR A 445 -5.10 37.11 17.64
CA TYR A 445 -4.87 35.72 18.07
C TYR A 445 -4.49 35.55 19.56
N LEU A 446 -4.10 36.60 20.28
CA LEU A 446 -3.67 36.50 21.69
C LEU A 446 -4.75 36.85 22.74
N MET A 447 -5.99 37.12 22.31
CA MET A 447 -7.09 37.59 23.17
C MET A 447 -7.96 36.48 23.81
N PRO A 448 -7.37 35.41 24.41
CA PRO A 448 -7.95 34.96 25.67
C PRO A 448 -6.98 34.76 26.83
N PHE A 449 -5.66 34.95 26.67
CA PHE A 449 -4.69 34.56 27.72
C PHE A 449 -3.74 35.63 28.25
N VAL A 450 -3.89 36.90 27.86
CA VAL A 450 -3.01 37.93 28.38
C VAL A 450 -3.78 39.10 29.00
N VAL A 451 -3.78 39.14 30.33
CA VAL A 451 -4.13 40.32 31.12
C VAL A 451 -3.00 41.33 30.95
N PHE A 452 -3.24 42.47 30.29
CA PHE A 452 -2.36 43.63 30.40
C PHE A 452 -3.05 44.78 31.10
N THR A 453 -2.42 45.20 32.20
CA THR A 453 -2.52 46.51 32.81
C THR A 453 -2.14 47.58 31.78
N SER A 454 -3.02 48.57 31.62
CA SER A 454 -2.86 49.72 30.73
C SER A 454 -1.63 50.56 31.04
N PHE A 455 -0.91 50.99 30.01
CA PHE A 455 -0.20 52.28 30.01
C PHE A 455 -0.57 53.05 28.75
N SER A 456 -1.12 54.25 28.94
CA SER A 456 -1.23 55.27 27.90
C SER A 456 0.01 56.14 27.95
N VAL A 457 0.62 56.48 26.81
CA VAL A 457 1.22 57.81 26.63
C VAL A 457 1.10 58.24 25.16
N SER A 458 0.73 59.50 25.02
CA SER A 458 0.71 60.43 23.88
C SER A 458 1.95 60.49 23.02
#